data_AF-A0A1S2LZR5-F1
#
_entry.id   AF-A0A1S2LZR5-F1
#
_cell.length_a   1.000
_cell.length_b   1.000
_cell.length_c   1.000
_cell.angle_alpha   90.00
_cell.angle_beta   90.00
_cell.angle_gamma   90.00
#
_symmetry.space_group_name_H-M   'P 1'
#
loop_
_entity.id
_entity.type
_entity.pdbx_description
1 polymer ?
#
loop_
_entity_poly.entity_id
_entity_poly.type
_entity_poly.pdbx_seq_one_letter_code
_entity_poly.pdbx_strand_id
1 'polypeptide(L)'
;MESFLLRAVIEKKDAVRLISEHQNNLVIKWQKLFKKNHKKLTSIEMLYLPYWCFDYEYHSKQVKDTIKGKVAVETTKNLTAILPDGAELLSLSEVLHKGGLPLLTVKGDPDPEVARETIYWEAFAKEKKRKDIKIEITNSSVLYVPYWIGYLQGEKIEIIAVDATTGKIDLGIKDAFLMKLVEK
;
A
#
# COMPACT_ATOMS: atom_id res chain seq x y z
N MET A 1 -2.23 -20.26 -6.84
CA MET A 1 -2.53 -18.82 -6.88
C MET A 1 -1.22 -18.08 -7.01
N GLU A 2 -1.09 -17.20 -8.00
CA GLU A 2 0.15 -16.48 -8.23
C GLU A 2 0.39 -15.43 -7.13
N SER A 3 1.66 -15.14 -6.86
CA SER A 3 2.07 -14.16 -5.88
C SER A 3 3.17 -13.28 -6.45
N PHE A 4 2.98 -11.98 -6.32
CA PHE A 4 3.86 -10.97 -6.86
C PHE A 4 4.40 -10.07 -5.76
N LEU A 5 5.52 -9.44 -6.04
CA LEU A 5 6.14 -8.43 -5.21
C LEU A 5 6.25 -7.16 -6.02
N LEU A 6 5.76 -6.05 -5.46
CA LEU A 6 5.90 -4.75 -6.08
C LEU A 6 7.33 -4.25 -5.84
N ARG A 7 8.04 -3.85 -6.90
CA ARG A 7 9.42 -3.36 -6.76
C ARG A 7 9.47 -2.10 -5.91
N ALA A 8 10.33 -2.12 -4.87
CA ALA A 8 10.66 -0.91 -4.12
C ALA A 8 11.55 0.02 -4.97
N VAL A 9 11.18 1.29 -5.05
CA VAL A 9 11.99 2.34 -5.73
C VAL A 9 12.64 3.29 -4.73
N ILE A 10 12.11 3.37 -3.50
CA ILE A 10 12.64 4.18 -2.43
C ILE A 10 13.63 3.36 -1.61
N GLU A 11 14.87 3.82 -1.54
CA GLU A 11 15.90 3.21 -0.69
C GLU A 11 15.74 3.62 0.78
N LYS A 12 16.34 2.83 1.68
CA LYS A 12 16.34 3.09 3.13
C LYS A 12 16.77 4.52 3.49
N LYS A 13 17.79 5.05 2.81
CA LYS A 13 18.31 6.41 3.07
C LYS A 13 17.27 7.49 2.76
N ASP A 14 16.51 7.31 1.69
CA ASP A 14 15.46 8.24 1.27
C ASP A 14 14.26 8.15 2.21
N ALA A 15 13.87 6.94 2.64
CA ALA A 15 12.83 6.76 3.65
C ALA A 15 13.19 7.43 4.98
N VAL A 16 14.44 7.33 5.44
CA VAL A 16 14.93 8.05 6.64
C VAL A 16 14.81 9.57 6.46
N ARG A 17 15.19 10.10 5.28
CA ARG A 17 15.05 11.52 4.98
C ARG A 17 13.58 11.96 5.04
N LEU A 18 12.68 11.22 4.38
CA LEU A 18 11.24 11.51 4.34
C LEU A 18 10.63 11.51 5.76
N ILE A 19 11.00 10.54 6.60
CA ILE A 19 10.57 10.50 8.00
C ILE A 19 11.07 11.74 8.76
N SER A 20 12.35 12.11 8.59
CA SER A 20 12.92 13.30 9.23
C SER A 20 12.22 14.59 8.79
N GLU A 21 11.97 14.75 7.50
CA GLU A 21 11.24 15.89 6.93
C GLU A 21 9.82 15.96 7.48
N HIS A 22 9.11 14.84 7.52
CA HIS A 22 7.78 14.77 8.12
C HIS A 22 7.79 15.19 9.59
N GLN A 23 8.74 14.71 10.38
CA GLN A 23 8.91 15.14 11.77
C GLN A 23 9.24 16.62 11.92
N ASN A 24 9.79 17.26 10.89
CA ASN A 24 10.23 18.65 10.88
C ASN A 24 9.24 19.59 10.19
N ASN A 25 8.10 19.09 9.72
CA ASN A 25 7.02 19.91 9.21
C ASN A 25 6.57 20.92 10.26
N LEU A 26 6.24 22.14 9.79
CA LEU A 26 5.98 23.30 10.65
C LEU A 26 4.98 22.99 11.76
N VAL A 27 3.88 22.30 11.45
CA VAL A 27 2.84 21.90 12.42
C VAL A 27 3.41 21.06 13.58
N ILE A 28 4.34 20.15 13.30
CA ILE A 28 4.99 19.32 14.33
C ILE A 28 6.06 20.15 15.09
N LYS A 29 6.72 21.11 14.45
CA LYS A 29 7.60 22.08 15.15
C LYS A 29 6.83 22.91 16.17
N TRP A 30 5.63 23.38 15.84
CA TRP A 30 4.75 24.07 16.79
C TRP A 30 4.37 23.17 17.97
N GLN A 31 4.03 21.89 17.72
CA GLN A 31 3.75 20.93 18.79
C GLN A 31 5.00 20.59 19.65
N LYS A 32 6.19 20.55 19.05
CA LYS A 32 7.48 20.32 19.74
C LYS A 32 7.85 21.48 20.68
N LEU A 33 7.39 22.71 20.42
CA LEU A 33 7.59 23.84 21.35
C LEU A 33 6.80 23.67 22.65
N PHE A 34 5.65 22.98 22.61
CA PHE A 34 4.81 22.74 23.79
C PHE A 34 5.02 21.36 24.44
N LYS A 35 5.68 20.41 23.76
CA LYS A 35 5.97 19.08 24.28
C LYS A 35 7.48 18.84 24.35
N LYS A 36 8.01 18.64 25.56
CA LYS A 36 9.45 18.38 25.86
C LYS A 36 10.05 17.13 25.20
N ASN A 37 9.28 16.31 24.49
CA ASN A 37 9.75 15.06 23.93
C ASN A 37 10.02 15.14 22.43
N HIS A 38 11.30 15.19 22.09
CA HIS A 38 11.77 14.95 20.74
C HIS A 38 11.69 13.45 20.43
N LYS A 39 10.74 13.07 19.58
CA LYS A 39 10.69 11.72 19.02
C LYS A 39 11.90 11.50 18.12
N LYS A 40 12.67 10.43 18.35
CA LYS A 40 13.86 10.09 17.57
C LYS A 40 13.65 8.77 16.84
N LEU A 41 13.97 8.71 15.54
CA LEU A 41 14.02 7.46 14.79
C LEU A 41 15.11 6.56 15.36
N THR A 42 14.73 5.40 15.90
CA THR A 42 15.65 4.44 16.52
C THR A 42 16.02 3.30 15.57
N SER A 43 15.04 2.82 14.80
CA SER A 43 15.25 1.75 13.82
C SER A 43 14.33 1.92 12.63
N ILE A 44 14.71 1.29 11.52
CA ILE A 44 13.91 1.22 10.29
C ILE A 44 14.18 -0.11 9.60
N GLU A 45 13.11 -0.79 9.21
CA GLU A 45 13.14 -2.08 8.50
C GLU A 45 12.19 -2.06 7.30
N MET A 46 12.40 -2.98 6.36
CA MET A 46 11.50 -3.17 5.22
C MET A 46 10.57 -4.32 5.53
N LEU A 47 9.26 -4.10 5.40
CA LEU A 47 8.24 -5.13 5.52
C LEU A 47 7.39 -5.15 4.25
N TYR A 48 6.88 -6.33 3.93
CA TYR A 48 6.01 -6.54 2.78
C TYR A 48 4.60 -6.87 3.24
N LEU A 49 3.67 -5.97 2.97
CA LEU A 49 2.28 -6.11 3.36
C LEU A 49 1.49 -6.76 2.21
N PRO A 50 0.68 -7.80 2.48
CA PRO A 50 -0.08 -8.49 1.46
C PRO A 50 -1.40 -7.79 1.12
N TYR A 51 -1.67 -7.74 -0.17
CA TYR A 51 -2.88 -7.24 -0.79
C TYR A 51 -3.46 -8.34 -1.69
N TRP A 52 -4.78 -8.37 -1.79
CA TRP A 52 -5.46 -9.05 -2.89
C TRP A 52 -5.39 -8.16 -4.12
N CYS A 53 -4.79 -8.65 -5.20
CA CYS A 53 -4.67 -7.94 -6.46
C CYS A 53 -5.63 -8.55 -7.48
N PHE A 54 -6.49 -7.72 -8.04
CA PHE A 54 -7.52 -8.11 -9.00
C PHE A 54 -7.25 -7.45 -10.34
N ASP A 55 -7.16 -8.28 -11.36
CA ASP A 55 -7.10 -7.83 -12.74
C ASP A 55 -8.54 -7.55 -13.19
N TYR A 56 -8.75 -6.40 -13.82
CA TYR A 56 -10.07 -6.01 -14.27
C TYR A 56 -10.10 -5.52 -15.71
N GLU A 57 -11.26 -5.70 -16.34
CA GLU A 57 -11.64 -5.06 -17.59
C GLU A 57 -12.81 -4.11 -17.33
N TYR A 58 -12.70 -2.93 -17.93
CA TYR A 58 -13.64 -1.83 -17.81
C TYR A 58 -14.16 -1.46 -19.19
N HIS A 59 -15.49 -1.39 -19.30
CA HIS A 59 -16.17 -0.92 -20.50
C HIS A 59 -17.15 0.19 -20.14
N SER A 60 -17.08 1.29 -20.89
CA SER A 60 -18.12 2.33 -20.89
C SER A 60 -18.50 2.70 -22.31
N LYS A 61 -19.72 3.22 -22.51
CA LYS A 61 -20.13 3.71 -23.85
C LYS A 61 -19.34 4.94 -24.32
N GLN A 62 -18.62 5.61 -23.41
CA GLN A 62 -17.85 6.82 -23.73
C GLN A 62 -16.42 6.48 -24.17
N VAL A 63 -15.87 5.35 -23.68
CA VAL A 63 -14.56 4.86 -24.06
C VAL A 63 -14.73 3.81 -25.14
N LYS A 64 -14.16 4.06 -26.34
CA LYS A 64 -14.27 3.12 -27.46
C LYS A 64 -13.56 1.79 -27.19
N ASP A 65 -12.51 1.81 -26.39
CA ASP A 65 -11.66 0.66 -26.10
C ASP A 65 -11.87 0.15 -24.68
N THR A 66 -11.74 -1.16 -24.50
CA THR A 66 -11.70 -1.79 -23.18
C THR A 66 -10.48 -1.29 -22.41
N ILE A 67 -10.70 -0.73 -21.22
CA ILE A 67 -9.59 -0.38 -20.31
C ILE A 67 -9.29 -1.60 -19.45
N LYS A 68 -8.02 -2.00 -19.39
CA LYS A 68 -7.55 -3.05 -18.49
C LYS A 68 -6.74 -2.43 -17.38
N GLY A 69 -6.84 -2.98 -16.17
CA GLY A 69 -6.08 -2.46 -15.03
C GLY A 69 -5.96 -3.47 -13.90
N LYS A 70 -5.33 -3.04 -12.81
CA LYS A 70 -5.18 -3.82 -11.58
C LYS A 70 -5.57 -2.97 -10.37
N VAL A 71 -6.34 -3.56 -9.47
CA VAL A 71 -6.67 -2.96 -8.17
C VAL A 71 -6.16 -3.85 -7.04
N ALA A 72 -5.49 -3.27 -6.06
CA ALA A 72 -5.03 -3.95 -4.87
C ALA A 72 -5.88 -3.56 -3.67
N VAL A 73 -6.22 -4.54 -2.84
CA VAL A 73 -7.02 -4.40 -1.62
C VAL A 73 -6.23 -4.99 -0.45
N GLU A 74 -5.88 -4.18 0.54
CA GLU A 74 -5.13 -4.65 1.71
C GLU A 74 -5.96 -5.64 2.53
N THR A 75 -5.34 -6.76 2.92
CA THR A 75 -6.03 -7.94 3.48
C THR A 75 -6.65 -7.79 4.88
N THR A 76 -6.50 -6.66 5.56
CA THR A 76 -6.89 -6.47 6.96
C THR A 76 -7.93 -5.38 7.15
N LYS A 77 -7.69 -4.23 6.53
CA LYS A 77 -8.49 -3.00 6.61
C LYS A 77 -9.19 -2.69 5.30
N ASN A 78 -9.01 -3.52 4.26
CA ASN A 78 -9.54 -3.31 2.92
C ASN A 78 -9.15 -1.94 2.34
N LEU A 79 -7.95 -1.47 2.65
CA LEU A 79 -7.41 -0.25 2.06
C LEU A 79 -7.12 -0.51 0.59
N THR A 80 -7.82 0.18 -0.29
CA THR A 80 -7.73 -0.07 -1.73
C THR A 80 -6.82 0.93 -2.43
N ALA A 81 -6.04 0.46 -3.40
CA ALA A 81 -5.24 1.28 -4.29
C ALA A 81 -5.31 0.74 -5.72
N ILE A 82 -5.54 1.60 -6.71
CA ILE A 82 -5.37 1.23 -8.11
C ILE A 82 -3.87 1.31 -8.43
N LEU A 83 -3.33 0.24 -8.99
CA LEU A 83 -1.92 0.20 -9.35
C LEU A 83 -1.69 1.10 -10.58
N PRO A 84 -0.66 1.96 -10.57
CA PRO A 84 -0.33 2.78 -11.72
C PRO A 84 0.15 1.93 -12.89
N ASP A 85 -0.14 2.38 -14.11
CA ASP A 85 0.38 1.79 -15.34
C ASP A 85 1.92 1.80 -15.31
N GLY A 86 2.53 0.64 -15.55
CA GLY A 86 3.99 0.46 -15.51
C GLY A 86 4.57 0.05 -14.17
N ALA A 87 3.74 -0.25 -13.15
CA ALA A 87 4.18 -0.90 -11.92
C ALA A 87 4.93 -2.21 -12.23
N GLU A 88 6.21 -2.29 -11.82
CA GLU A 88 7.03 -3.50 -12.01
C GLU A 88 6.69 -4.55 -10.95
N LEU A 89 6.04 -5.63 -11.40
CA LEU A 89 5.69 -6.79 -10.59
C LEU A 89 6.75 -7.88 -10.76
N LEU A 90 7.36 -8.29 -9.66
CA LEU A 90 8.32 -9.38 -9.61
C LEU A 90 7.62 -10.66 -9.16
N SER A 91 7.92 -11.80 -9.78
CA SER A 91 7.41 -13.08 -9.30
C SER A 91 7.99 -13.40 -7.92
N LEU A 92 7.13 -13.70 -6.94
CA LEU A 92 7.58 -13.95 -5.58
C LEU A 92 8.49 -15.19 -5.49
N SER A 93 8.21 -16.22 -6.29
CA SER A 93 9.01 -17.45 -6.30
C SER A 93 10.47 -17.15 -6.68
N GLU A 94 10.68 -16.34 -7.71
CA GLU A 94 12.02 -15.94 -8.16
C GLU A 94 12.80 -15.13 -7.12
N VAL A 95 12.09 -14.30 -6.34
CA VAL A 95 12.70 -13.49 -5.29
C VAL A 95 13.05 -14.32 -4.06
N LEU A 96 12.17 -15.23 -3.64
CA LEU A 96 12.41 -16.11 -2.49
C LEU A 96 13.57 -17.08 -2.71
N HIS A 97 13.78 -17.54 -3.95
CA HIS A 97 14.96 -18.37 -4.29
C HIS A 97 16.29 -17.65 -4.04
N LYS A 98 16.31 -16.31 -3.97
CA LYS A 98 17.51 -15.49 -3.78
C LYS A 98 17.74 -15.05 -2.33
N GLY A 99 16.81 -15.35 -1.42
CA GLY A 99 16.88 -15.00 -0.01
C GLY A 99 15.51 -14.89 0.64
N GLY A 100 15.45 -15.08 1.96
CA GLY A 100 14.20 -14.91 2.73
C GLY A 100 13.80 -13.43 2.79
N LEU A 101 12.53 -13.14 2.51
CA LEU A 101 11.94 -11.81 2.69
C LEU A 101 11.01 -11.78 3.90
N PRO A 102 10.92 -10.64 4.62
CA PRO A 102 9.96 -10.46 5.71
C PRO A 102 8.55 -10.22 5.16
N LEU A 103 7.92 -11.30 4.70
CA LEU A 103 6.54 -11.29 4.19
C LEU A 103 5.56 -11.42 5.37
N LEU A 104 4.57 -10.53 5.42
CA LEU A 104 3.45 -10.68 6.36
C LEU A 104 2.42 -11.66 5.80
N THR A 105 1.71 -12.37 6.69
CA THR A 105 0.76 -13.41 6.28
C THR A 105 -0.46 -12.82 5.58
N VAL A 106 -0.91 -13.47 4.50
CA VAL A 106 -2.18 -13.13 3.84
C VAL A 106 -3.34 -13.49 4.79
N LYS A 107 -4.39 -12.67 4.83
CA LYS A 107 -5.60 -12.93 5.62
C LYS A 107 -6.86 -12.82 4.77
N GLY A 108 -7.87 -13.58 5.19
CA GLY A 108 -9.16 -13.66 4.49
C GLY A 108 -9.03 -14.31 3.12
N ASP A 109 -10.15 -14.36 2.43
CA ASP A 109 -10.25 -14.81 1.05
C ASP A 109 -10.37 -13.59 0.11
N PRO A 110 -9.99 -13.72 -1.17
CA PRO A 110 -10.16 -12.64 -2.13
C PRO A 110 -11.64 -12.32 -2.32
N ASP A 111 -12.02 -11.07 -2.04
CA ASP A 111 -13.38 -10.56 -2.28
C ASP A 111 -13.40 -9.64 -3.53
N PRO A 112 -13.86 -10.14 -4.69
CA PRO A 112 -13.91 -9.34 -5.91
C PRO A 112 -14.98 -8.24 -5.88
N GLU A 113 -15.96 -8.27 -4.96
CA GLU A 113 -16.96 -7.19 -4.86
C GLU A 113 -16.34 -5.91 -4.34
N VAL A 114 -15.45 -5.99 -3.34
CA VAL A 114 -14.69 -4.83 -2.83
C VAL A 114 -13.89 -4.17 -3.97
N ALA A 115 -13.25 -4.98 -4.82
CA ALA A 115 -12.53 -4.49 -5.98
C ALA A 115 -13.46 -3.81 -7.00
N ARG A 116 -14.60 -4.43 -7.32
CA ARG A 116 -15.60 -3.85 -8.25
C ARG A 116 -16.14 -2.52 -7.76
N GLU A 117 -16.47 -2.41 -6.47
CA GLU A 117 -16.96 -1.16 -5.88
C GLU A 117 -15.92 -0.04 -5.99
N THR A 118 -14.66 -0.31 -5.64
CA THR A 118 -13.58 0.68 -5.77
C THR A 118 -13.41 1.16 -7.21
N ILE A 119 -13.35 0.23 -8.17
CA ILE A 119 -13.22 0.57 -9.60
C ILE A 119 -14.44 1.38 -10.08
N TYR A 120 -15.64 1.00 -9.64
CA TYR A 120 -16.88 1.69 -9.99
C TYR A 120 -16.86 3.15 -9.52
N TRP A 121 -16.49 3.40 -8.28
CA TRP A 121 -16.43 4.75 -7.73
C TRP A 121 -15.37 5.61 -8.40
N GLU A 122 -14.22 5.03 -8.72
CA GLU A 122 -13.18 5.76 -9.46
C GLU A 122 -13.63 6.10 -10.88
N ALA A 123 -14.21 5.16 -11.60
CA ALA A 123 -14.76 5.38 -12.94
C ALA A 123 -15.91 6.41 -12.92
N PHE A 124 -16.82 6.29 -11.94
CA PHE A 124 -17.93 7.21 -11.78
C PHE A 124 -17.47 8.64 -11.48
N ALA A 125 -16.42 8.82 -10.67
CA ALA A 125 -15.85 10.14 -10.39
C ALA A 125 -15.28 10.80 -11.65
N LYS A 126 -14.71 10.00 -12.57
CA LYS A 126 -14.16 10.48 -13.85
C LYS A 126 -15.25 10.79 -14.88
N GLU A 127 -16.25 9.90 -15.05
CA GLU A 127 -17.25 10.02 -16.13
C GLU A 127 -18.54 10.75 -15.72
N LYS A 128 -18.81 10.91 -14.42
CA LYS A 128 -19.99 11.58 -13.84
C LYS A 128 -21.36 11.07 -14.32
N LYS A 129 -21.45 9.87 -14.93
CA LYS A 129 -22.70 9.25 -15.40
C LYS A 129 -22.75 7.77 -15.01
N ARG A 130 -23.85 7.35 -14.36
CA ARG A 130 -23.97 6.00 -13.74
C ARG A 130 -24.29 4.85 -14.70
N LYS A 131 -24.91 5.13 -15.85
CA LYS A 131 -25.75 4.13 -16.54
C LYS A 131 -25.00 3.16 -17.47
N ASP A 132 -23.69 3.29 -17.63
CA ASP A 132 -22.97 2.55 -18.68
C ASP A 132 -21.64 1.92 -18.24
N ILE A 133 -21.33 1.86 -16.93
CA ILE A 133 -20.07 1.27 -16.44
C ILE A 133 -20.27 -0.23 -16.23
N LYS A 134 -19.50 -1.06 -16.95
CA LYS A 134 -19.38 -2.50 -16.72
C LYS A 134 -17.95 -2.83 -16.30
N ILE A 135 -17.82 -3.58 -15.22
CA ILE A 135 -16.54 -3.99 -14.63
C ILE A 135 -16.54 -5.50 -14.51
N GLU A 136 -15.54 -6.14 -15.09
CA GLU A 136 -15.31 -7.58 -15.00
C GLU A 136 -13.97 -7.84 -14.29
N ILE A 137 -13.97 -8.70 -13.29
CA ILE A 137 -12.74 -9.17 -12.62
C ILE A 137 -12.32 -10.46 -13.33
N THR A 138 -11.14 -10.45 -13.95
CA THR A 138 -10.67 -11.55 -14.80
C THR A 138 -9.71 -12.49 -14.08
N ASN A 139 -8.98 -12.00 -13.08
CA ASN A 139 -8.04 -12.79 -12.30
C ASN A 139 -7.85 -12.22 -10.88
N SER A 140 -7.36 -13.07 -9.97
CA SER A 140 -6.99 -12.70 -8.60
C SER A 140 -5.63 -13.29 -8.23
N SER A 141 -4.77 -12.47 -7.63
CA SER A 141 -3.43 -12.85 -7.18
C SER A 141 -3.10 -12.19 -5.83
N VAL A 142 -2.02 -12.64 -5.18
CA VAL A 142 -1.48 -11.95 -4.00
C VAL A 142 -0.42 -10.96 -4.46
N LEU A 143 -0.48 -9.73 -3.96
CA LEU A 143 0.54 -8.71 -4.17
C LEU A 143 1.16 -8.30 -2.85
N TYR A 144 2.48 -8.39 -2.76
CA TYR A 144 3.25 -7.91 -1.63
C TYR A 144 3.78 -6.49 -1.91
N VAL A 145 3.28 -5.53 -1.15
CA VAL A 145 3.64 -4.11 -1.28
C VAL A 145 4.74 -3.77 -0.26
N PRO A 146 5.88 -3.20 -0.69
CA PRO A 146 6.98 -2.87 0.19
C PRO A 146 6.75 -1.57 0.96
N TYR A 147 7.00 -1.60 2.27
CA TYR A 147 6.99 -0.43 3.14
C TYR A 147 8.25 -0.37 3.98
N TRP A 148 8.79 0.84 4.15
CA TRP A 148 9.77 1.13 5.19
C TRP A 148 9.05 1.50 6.49
N ILE A 149 9.27 0.71 7.53
CA ILE A 149 8.66 0.88 8.85
C ILE A 149 9.68 1.51 9.78
N GLY A 150 9.48 2.79 10.08
CA GLY A 150 10.31 3.55 11.00
C GLY A 150 9.73 3.54 12.41
N TYR A 151 10.57 3.22 13.39
CA TYR A 151 10.22 3.22 14.81
C TYR A 151 10.78 4.47 15.48
N LEU A 152 9.88 5.27 16.05
CA LEU A 152 10.21 6.51 16.73
C LEU A 152 10.09 6.33 18.24
N GLN A 153 11.19 6.51 18.96
CA GLN A 153 11.19 6.48 20.41
C GLN A 153 10.86 7.87 20.97
N GLY A 154 9.88 7.91 21.88
CA GLY A 154 9.57 9.01 22.78
C GLY A 154 9.03 8.44 24.09
N GLU A 155 8.01 9.07 24.67
CA GLU A 155 7.22 8.49 25.79
C GLU A 155 6.54 7.17 25.41
N LYS A 156 6.15 7.03 24.14
CA LYS A 156 5.62 5.80 23.54
C LYS A 156 6.33 5.57 22.21
N ILE A 157 6.43 4.30 21.81
CA ILE A 157 6.91 3.94 20.48
C ILE A 157 5.82 4.34 19.48
N GLU A 158 6.21 5.13 18.48
CA GLU A 158 5.38 5.46 17.34
C GLU A 158 5.95 4.81 16.08
N ILE A 159 5.06 4.38 15.20
CA ILE A 159 5.41 3.75 13.93
C ILE A 159 5.02 4.72 12.81
N ILE A 160 5.95 4.97 11.89
CA ILE A 160 5.70 5.66 10.63
C ILE A 160 5.98 4.68 9.50
N ALA A 161 4.99 4.47 8.63
CA ALA A 161 5.14 3.68 7.42
C ALA A 161 5.36 4.60 6.21
N VAL A 162 6.39 4.31 5.43
CA VAL A 162 6.66 4.94 4.14
C VAL A 162 6.45 3.92 3.06
N ASP A 163 5.54 4.19 2.13
CA ASP A 163 5.36 3.38 0.93
C ASP A 163 6.66 3.40 0.12
N ALA A 164 7.30 2.25 -0.05
CA ALA A 164 8.60 2.17 -0.72
C ALA A 164 8.49 2.27 -2.25
N THR A 165 7.29 2.40 -2.79
CA THR A 165 7.02 2.57 -4.23
C THR A 165 6.78 4.03 -4.61
N THR A 166 6.31 4.85 -3.67
CA THR A 166 5.99 6.26 -3.93
C THR A 166 6.74 7.25 -3.02
N GLY A 167 7.24 6.79 -1.87
CA GLY A 167 7.82 7.65 -0.83
C GLY A 167 6.76 8.37 0.01
N LYS A 168 5.48 8.10 -0.21
CA LYS A 168 4.40 8.69 0.58
C LYS A 168 4.40 8.10 1.99
N ILE A 169 4.24 8.97 2.99
CA ILE A 169 3.96 8.54 4.36
C ILE A 169 2.49 8.14 4.46
N ASP A 170 2.25 6.89 4.82
CA ASP A 170 0.92 6.32 4.97
C ASP A 170 0.59 6.17 6.45
N LEU A 171 -0.26 7.07 6.95
CA LEU A 171 -0.69 7.05 8.35
C LEU A 171 -1.81 6.02 8.59
N GLY A 172 -2.56 5.65 7.54
CA GLY A 172 -3.69 4.71 7.64
C GLY A 172 -3.23 3.26 7.68
N ILE A 173 -2.08 2.95 7.07
CA ILE A 173 -1.58 1.57 6.99
C ILE A 173 -0.97 1.06 8.30
N LYS A 174 -0.64 1.95 9.25
CA LYS A 174 -0.03 1.60 10.55
C LYS A 174 -0.84 0.51 11.27
N ASP A 175 -2.16 0.63 11.29
CA ASP A 175 -3.02 -0.32 12.01
C ASP A 175 -2.99 -1.70 11.36
N ALA A 176 -2.85 -1.78 10.02
CA ALA A 176 -2.68 -3.04 9.32
C ALA A 176 -1.38 -3.74 9.72
N PHE A 177 -0.27 -2.99 9.81
CA PHE A 177 1.00 -3.54 10.32
C PHE A 177 0.89 -4.03 11.76
N LEU A 178 0.29 -3.24 12.65
CA LEU A 178 0.12 -3.63 14.05
C LEU A 178 -0.71 -4.91 14.21
N MET A 179 -1.82 -5.03 13.47
CA MET A 179 -2.66 -6.23 13.49
C MET A 179 -1.92 -7.48 12.99
N LYS A 180 -0.96 -7.34 12.06
CA LYS A 180 -0.17 -8.46 11.55
C LYS A 180 1.03 -8.81 12.43
N LEU A 181 1.59 -7.84 13.16
CA LEU A 181 2.76 -8.06 14.02
C LEU A 181 2.41 -8.63 15.40
N VAL A 182 1.19 -8.38 15.89
CA VAL A 182 0.72 -8.86 17.21
C VAL A 182 0.28 -10.34 17.17
N GLU A 183 0.01 -10.89 15.99
CA GLU A 183 -0.48 -12.27 15.81
C GLU A 183 0.63 -13.28 15.48
N LYS A 184 1.90 -12.91 15.69
CA LYS A 184 3.04 -13.84 15.60
C LYS A 184 3.20 -14.68 16.86
#